data_AF-A0AAE3YW68-F1
#
_entry.id   AF-A0AAE3YW68-F1
#
_cell.length_a   1.000
_cell.length_b   1.000
_cell.length_c   1.000
_cell.angle_alpha   90.00
_cell.angle_beta   90.00
_cell.angle_gamma   90.00
#
_symmetry.space_group_name_H-M   'P 1'
#
loop_
_entity.id
_entity.type
_entity.pdbx_description
1 polymer ?
#
loop_
_entity_poly.entity_id
_entity_poly.type
_entity_poly.pdbx_seq_one_letter_code
_entity_poly.pdbx_strand_id
1 'polypeptide(L)'
;MRGVRHAPCPIPYDLSPLGGPVDGVLHDGVIQEVDIATGRKVFEWRSSDHVGLDESYAPLPQGDAAHLPYDYFHANSVGLAADGNLIVSARHTWACYKIDRESGDVIWRIGGKKSDFAVDERTAFSWQHDFRQRRDGSWGLFDNGAGITKEREYSRGVVFTIDETARTTRFVAEYVHPDRLSAPTQGSFRELADGGSFVGWGQMPHFTEHDPDGTVRLAGHLPPDNQSYRAYKAEWTGTPADQPALGLHVDGGNVVVSVSWNGETRVARWRARWGTQPGALNGGAVEQPRTGFETTLQVPGTPEYVVADALDGSGKVLGTSSAIPIRV
;
A
#
# COMPACT_ATOMS: atom_id res chain seq x y z
N MET A 1 -20.57 8.12 -2.49
CA MET A 1 -19.13 8.11 -2.86
C MET A 1 -18.96 7.00 -3.89
N ARG A 2 -18.28 7.23 -5.02
CA ARG A 2 -18.05 6.18 -6.03
C ARG A 2 -16.70 5.51 -5.78
N GLY A 3 -16.64 4.19 -5.85
CA GLY A 3 -15.41 3.41 -5.79
C GLY A 3 -15.19 2.69 -7.12
N VAL A 4 -13.92 2.54 -7.53
CA VAL A 4 -13.54 1.77 -8.73
C VAL A 4 -12.84 0.48 -8.30
N ARG A 5 -13.21 -0.65 -8.90
CA ARG A 5 -12.58 -1.95 -8.65
C ARG A 5 -12.32 -2.69 -9.95
N HIS A 6 -11.32 -3.58 -9.92
CA HIS A 6 -11.17 -4.64 -10.91
C HIS A 6 -11.76 -5.95 -10.37
N ALA A 7 -12.47 -6.71 -11.20
CA ALA A 7 -13.04 -8.01 -10.90
C ALA A 7 -12.79 -8.95 -12.08
N PRO A 8 -11.98 -10.00 -11.92
CA PRO A 8 -11.82 -10.98 -12.98
C PRO A 8 -13.12 -11.78 -13.21
N CYS A 9 -13.46 -12.08 -14.47
CA CYS A 9 -14.67 -12.80 -14.83
C CYS A 9 -14.35 -13.94 -15.81
N PRO A 10 -14.26 -15.20 -15.35
CA PRO A 10 -14.11 -16.34 -16.25
C PRO A 10 -15.33 -16.48 -17.16
N ILE A 11 -15.11 -16.49 -18.48
CA ILE A 11 -16.17 -16.68 -19.49
C ILE A 11 -15.73 -17.73 -20.52
N PRO A 12 -16.64 -18.57 -21.05
CA PRO A 12 -16.34 -19.43 -22.19
C PRO A 12 -15.85 -18.59 -23.38
N TYR A 13 -14.78 -19.03 -24.04
CA TYR A 13 -14.17 -18.29 -25.15
C TYR A 13 -13.41 -19.20 -26.12
N ASP A 14 -13.55 -18.95 -27.42
CA ASP A 14 -12.78 -19.66 -28.45
C ASP A 14 -11.39 -19.03 -28.59
N LEU A 15 -10.36 -19.74 -28.12
CA LEU A 15 -8.96 -19.31 -28.18
C LEU A 15 -8.23 -19.84 -29.42
N SER A 16 -8.91 -20.63 -30.29
CA SER A 16 -8.30 -21.19 -31.49
C SER A 16 -7.75 -20.15 -32.49
N PRO A 17 -8.28 -18.91 -32.61
CA PRO A 17 -7.66 -17.88 -33.45
C PRO A 17 -6.24 -17.50 -33.02
N LEU A 18 -5.87 -17.79 -31.77
CA LEU A 18 -4.53 -17.55 -31.21
C LEU A 18 -3.71 -18.85 -31.12
N GLY A 19 -4.27 -20.00 -31.51
CA GLY A 19 -3.67 -21.33 -31.36
C GLY A 19 -3.94 -21.99 -30.00
N GLY A 20 -4.97 -21.54 -29.27
CA GLY A 20 -5.44 -22.17 -28.03
C GLY A 20 -6.63 -23.13 -28.24
N PRO A 21 -7.25 -23.61 -27.14
CA PRO A 21 -8.43 -24.47 -27.18
C PRO A 21 -9.68 -23.77 -27.75
N VAL A 22 -10.52 -24.51 -28.48
CA VAL A 22 -11.81 -24.01 -29.02
C VAL A 22 -12.84 -23.81 -27.92
N ASP A 23 -12.82 -24.66 -26.89
CA ASP A 23 -13.67 -24.63 -25.70
C ASP A 23 -12.95 -24.04 -24.49
N GLY A 24 -12.12 -23.02 -24.73
CA GLY A 24 -11.34 -22.35 -23.71
C GLY A 24 -12.16 -21.50 -22.74
N VAL A 25 -11.47 -20.99 -21.73
CA VAL A 25 -12.02 -20.00 -20.78
C VAL A 25 -11.15 -18.77 -20.83
N LEU A 26 -11.73 -17.59 -20.98
CA LEU A 26 -11.04 -16.31 -20.86
C LEU A 26 -11.22 -15.77 -19.45
N HIS A 27 -10.14 -15.33 -18.82
CA HIS A 27 -10.21 -14.56 -17.59
C HIS A 27 -10.38 -13.07 -17.96
N ASP A 28 -11.62 -12.65 -18.18
CA ASP A 28 -11.91 -11.30 -18.65
C ASP A 28 -11.67 -10.26 -17.54
N GLY A 29 -10.96 -9.19 -17.87
CA GLY A 29 -10.63 -8.12 -16.95
C GLY A 29 -11.78 -7.12 -16.87
N VAL A 30 -12.53 -7.15 -15.76
CA VAL A 30 -13.68 -6.23 -15.60
C VAL A 30 -13.31 -5.07 -14.68
N ILE A 31 -13.51 -3.84 -15.14
CA ILE A 31 -13.42 -2.63 -14.32
C ILE A 31 -14.83 -2.14 -14.01
N GLN A 32 -15.12 -1.86 -12.74
CA GLN A 32 -16.45 -1.42 -12.30
C GLN A 32 -16.35 -0.17 -11.45
N GLU A 33 -17.26 0.77 -11.69
CA GLU A 33 -17.59 1.79 -10.69
C GLU A 33 -18.83 1.38 -9.91
N VAL A 34 -18.77 1.52 -8.59
CA VAL A 34 -19.87 1.23 -7.68
C VAL A 34 -20.17 2.44 -6.80
N ASP A 35 -21.44 2.70 -6.54
CA ASP A 35 -21.82 3.59 -5.47
C ASP A 35 -21.61 2.88 -4.13
N ILE A 36 -20.74 3.42 -3.29
CA ILE A 36 -20.32 2.77 -2.04
C ILE A 36 -21.46 2.70 -1.02
N ALA A 37 -22.38 3.66 -1.01
CA ALA A 37 -23.47 3.69 -0.04
C ALA A 37 -24.53 2.64 -0.34
N THR A 38 -24.80 2.39 -1.63
CA THR A 38 -25.87 1.50 -2.09
C THR A 38 -25.37 0.16 -2.64
N GLY A 39 -24.07 0.03 -2.93
CA GLY A 39 -23.48 -1.11 -3.63
C GLY A 39 -23.85 -1.20 -5.11
N ARG A 40 -24.60 -0.22 -5.65
CA ARG A 40 -25.10 -0.27 -7.04
C ARG A 40 -23.95 -0.07 -8.03
N LYS A 41 -23.88 -0.93 -9.05
CA LYS A 41 -22.99 -0.77 -10.20
C LYS A 41 -23.42 0.43 -11.05
N VAL A 42 -22.50 1.34 -11.30
CA VAL A 42 -22.71 2.58 -12.06
C VAL A 42 -22.07 2.50 -13.44
N PHE A 43 -20.99 1.74 -13.57
CA PHE A 43 -20.23 1.55 -14.80
C PHE A 43 -19.59 0.15 -14.80
N GLU A 44 -19.48 -0.46 -15.97
CA GLU A 44 -18.75 -1.71 -16.19
C GLU A 44 -18.02 -1.63 -17.53
N TRP A 45 -16.76 -2.02 -17.53
CA TRP A 45 -15.89 -2.08 -18.70
C TRP A 45 -15.23 -3.44 -18.72
N ARG A 46 -15.18 -4.09 -19.89
CA ARG A 46 -14.60 -5.42 -20.08
C ARG A 46 -13.41 -5.34 -21.01
N SER A 47 -12.27 -5.86 -20.59
CA SER A 47 -11.07 -5.79 -21.42
C SER A 47 -11.28 -6.45 -22.78
N SER A 48 -12.08 -7.53 -22.86
CA SER A 48 -12.30 -8.27 -24.12
C SER A 48 -12.96 -7.44 -25.21
N ASP A 49 -13.72 -6.41 -24.84
CA ASP A 49 -14.43 -5.55 -25.79
C ASP A 49 -13.51 -4.48 -26.40
N HIS A 50 -12.34 -4.25 -25.80
CA HIS A 50 -11.48 -3.09 -26.12
C HIS A 50 -9.99 -3.42 -26.37
N VAL A 51 -9.50 -4.57 -25.87
CA VAL A 51 -8.08 -4.95 -25.90
C VAL A 51 -7.95 -6.36 -26.48
N GLY A 52 -7.14 -6.47 -27.53
CA GLY A 52 -6.92 -7.73 -28.23
C GLY A 52 -6.17 -8.74 -27.36
N LEU A 53 -6.58 -10.00 -27.41
CA LEU A 53 -5.94 -11.08 -26.67
C LEU A 53 -4.49 -11.33 -27.13
N ASP A 54 -4.18 -11.02 -28.40
CA ASP A 54 -2.84 -11.09 -29.00
C ASP A 54 -1.84 -10.08 -28.40
N GLU A 55 -2.33 -9.07 -27.68
CA GLU A 55 -1.50 -8.06 -27.01
C GLU A 55 -0.78 -8.63 -25.77
N SER A 56 -1.24 -9.76 -25.24
CA SER A 56 -0.70 -10.40 -24.05
C SER A 56 0.68 -11.03 -24.28
N TYR A 57 1.57 -10.87 -23.31
CA TYR A 57 2.83 -11.60 -23.16
C TYR A 57 2.66 -12.87 -22.31
N ALA A 58 1.49 -13.09 -21.70
CA ALA A 58 1.21 -14.35 -21.03
C ALA A 58 0.98 -15.47 -22.06
N PRO A 59 1.55 -16.67 -21.83
CA PRO A 59 1.38 -17.80 -22.73
C PRO A 59 -0.08 -18.25 -22.74
N LEU A 60 -0.54 -18.75 -23.88
CA LEU A 60 -1.84 -19.40 -23.98
C LEU A 60 -1.85 -20.70 -23.15
N PRO A 61 -2.99 -21.04 -22.52
CA PRO A 61 -3.17 -22.35 -21.91
C PRO A 61 -3.14 -23.43 -23.00
N GLN A 62 -2.17 -24.34 -22.93
CA GLN A 62 -1.98 -25.43 -23.88
C GLN A 62 -1.54 -26.72 -23.16
N GLY A 63 -1.67 -27.86 -23.84
CA GLY A 63 -1.32 -29.17 -23.28
C GLY A 63 -2.06 -29.43 -21.97
N ASP A 64 -1.34 -29.84 -20.93
CA ASP A 64 -1.91 -30.10 -19.61
C ASP A 64 -2.55 -28.85 -18.97
N ALA A 65 -2.16 -27.64 -19.38
CA ALA A 65 -2.72 -26.39 -18.90
C ALA A 65 -3.93 -25.89 -19.71
N ALA A 66 -4.36 -26.61 -20.76
CA ALA A 66 -5.46 -26.20 -21.64
C ALA A 66 -6.80 -25.97 -20.90
N HIS A 67 -6.96 -26.57 -19.71
CA HIS A 67 -8.13 -26.40 -18.85
C HIS A 67 -8.11 -25.11 -18.01
N LEU A 68 -6.98 -24.40 -17.95
CA LEU A 68 -6.84 -23.17 -17.17
C LEU A 68 -7.39 -21.96 -17.94
N PRO A 69 -8.05 -21.00 -17.28
CA PRO A 69 -8.44 -19.75 -17.91
C PRO A 69 -7.25 -18.99 -18.49
N TYR A 70 -7.39 -18.47 -19.70
CA TYR A 70 -6.42 -17.56 -20.28
C TYR A 70 -6.54 -16.19 -19.63
N ASP A 71 -5.63 -15.90 -18.71
CA ASP A 71 -5.47 -14.57 -18.12
C ASP A 71 -4.60 -13.72 -19.04
N TYR A 72 -5.21 -13.01 -19.97
CA TYR A 72 -4.47 -12.25 -20.98
C TYR A 72 -4.23 -10.79 -20.59
N PHE A 73 -5.10 -10.21 -19.75
CA PHE A 73 -5.06 -8.80 -19.39
C PHE A 73 -4.43 -8.60 -18.01
N HIS A 74 -4.90 -9.34 -17.00
CA HIS A 74 -4.46 -9.26 -15.61
C HIS A 74 -4.38 -7.81 -15.09
N ALA A 75 -5.52 -7.13 -15.00
CA ALA A 75 -5.54 -5.80 -14.39
C ALA A 75 -5.22 -5.87 -12.89
N ASN A 76 -4.27 -5.07 -12.44
CA ASN A 76 -3.78 -5.11 -11.06
C ASN A 76 -3.86 -3.75 -10.36
N SER A 77 -4.07 -2.66 -11.08
CA SER A 77 -4.41 -1.37 -10.49
C SER A 77 -5.44 -0.64 -11.33
N VAL A 78 -6.33 0.07 -10.64
CA VAL A 78 -7.26 1.04 -11.22
C VAL A 78 -7.27 2.30 -10.37
N GLY A 79 -7.47 3.46 -10.99
CA GLY A 79 -7.57 4.76 -10.32
C GLY A 79 -8.20 5.81 -11.22
N LEU A 80 -8.23 7.05 -10.74
CA LEU A 80 -8.62 8.21 -11.54
C LEU A 80 -7.39 9.02 -11.91
N ALA A 81 -7.34 9.48 -13.15
CA ALA A 81 -6.48 10.58 -13.55
C ALA A 81 -7.06 11.93 -13.05
N ALA A 82 -6.27 12.99 -13.14
CA ALA A 82 -6.63 14.34 -12.72
C ALA A 82 -7.82 14.92 -13.50
N ASP A 83 -8.03 14.46 -14.74
CA ASP A 83 -9.18 14.83 -15.58
C ASP A 83 -10.43 13.99 -15.29
N GLY A 84 -10.36 13.06 -14.33
CA GLY A 84 -11.47 12.22 -13.93
C GLY A 84 -11.67 10.95 -14.76
N ASN A 85 -10.83 10.71 -15.77
CA ASN A 85 -10.83 9.46 -16.54
C ASN A 85 -10.21 8.31 -15.75
N LEU A 86 -10.54 7.08 -16.15
CA LEU A 86 -10.01 5.89 -15.49
C LEU A 86 -8.57 5.61 -15.96
N ILE A 87 -7.72 5.20 -15.05
CA ILE A 87 -6.37 4.68 -15.37
C ILE A 87 -6.24 3.25 -14.87
N VAL A 88 -5.71 2.37 -15.70
CA VAL A 88 -5.61 0.93 -15.44
C VAL A 88 -4.21 0.44 -15.76
N SER A 89 -3.64 -0.40 -14.88
CA SER A 89 -2.43 -1.17 -15.17
C SER A 89 -2.80 -2.61 -15.45
N ALA A 90 -2.34 -3.15 -16.58
CA ALA A 90 -2.56 -4.53 -16.99
C ALA A 90 -1.21 -5.25 -17.09
N ARG A 91 -1.03 -6.23 -16.20
CA ARG A 91 0.24 -6.91 -15.99
C ARG A 91 0.65 -7.74 -17.19
N HIS A 92 -0.31 -8.36 -17.89
CA HIS A 92 0.00 -9.35 -18.93
C HIS A 92 0.15 -8.75 -20.32
N THR A 93 -0.39 -7.56 -20.58
CA THR A 93 -0.11 -6.79 -21.81
C THR A 93 1.11 -5.88 -21.70
N TRP A 94 1.71 -5.78 -20.51
CA TRP A 94 2.79 -4.83 -20.19
C TRP A 94 2.41 -3.39 -20.53
N ALA A 95 1.14 -3.05 -20.32
CA ALA A 95 0.60 -1.76 -20.70
C ALA A 95 -0.25 -1.13 -19.60
N CYS A 96 -0.27 0.20 -19.60
CA CYS A 96 -1.21 1.00 -18.85
C CYS A 96 -2.18 1.70 -19.80
N TYR A 97 -3.42 1.90 -19.37
CA TYR A 97 -4.51 2.41 -20.18
C TYR A 97 -5.14 3.62 -19.51
N LYS A 98 -5.50 4.62 -20.30
CA LYS A 98 -6.46 5.65 -19.90
C LYS A 98 -7.77 5.41 -20.64
N ILE A 99 -8.85 5.30 -19.89
CA ILE A 99 -10.17 4.93 -20.40
C ILE A 99 -11.13 6.09 -20.11
N ASP A 100 -11.86 6.50 -21.13
CA ASP A 100 -12.91 7.49 -21.00
C ASP A 100 -13.98 6.95 -20.05
N ARG A 101 -14.26 7.72 -19.00
CA ARG A 101 -15.13 7.26 -17.92
C ARG A 101 -16.60 7.23 -18.31
N GLU A 102 -17.00 7.95 -19.35
CA GLU A 102 -18.38 8.02 -19.81
C GLU A 102 -18.66 7.00 -20.91
N SER A 103 -17.82 6.96 -21.95
CA SER A 103 -18.02 6.07 -23.10
C SER A 103 -17.41 4.67 -22.90
N GLY A 104 -16.39 4.55 -22.05
CA GLY A 104 -15.58 3.32 -21.93
C GLY A 104 -14.53 3.15 -23.03
N ASP A 105 -14.35 4.13 -23.91
CA ASP A 105 -13.34 4.07 -24.95
C ASP A 105 -11.93 4.16 -24.36
N VAL A 106 -10.98 3.41 -24.92
CA VAL A 106 -9.57 3.56 -24.59
C VAL A 106 -9.07 4.85 -25.24
N ILE A 107 -8.81 5.89 -24.43
CA ILE A 107 -8.24 7.17 -24.88
C ILE A 107 -6.80 6.95 -25.36
N TRP A 108 -6.04 6.17 -24.59
CA TRP A 108 -4.71 5.74 -24.97
C TRP A 108 -4.21 4.54 -24.18
N ARG A 109 -3.20 3.86 -24.72
CA ARG A 109 -2.40 2.82 -24.07
C ARG A 109 -0.90 3.12 -24.20
N ILE A 110 -0.16 2.89 -23.12
CA ILE A 110 1.29 3.12 -23.04
C ILE A 110 2.00 1.81 -22.67
N GLY A 111 3.05 1.47 -23.41
CA GLY A 111 3.78 0.21 -23.23
C GLY A 111 3.20 -0.95 -24.04
N GLY A 112 3.77 -2.15 -23.85
CA GLY A 112 3.32 -3.37 -24.49
C GLY A 112 3.45 -3.38 -26.02
N LYS A 113 2.74 -4.31 -26.67
CA LYS A 113 2.85 -4.55 -28.12
C LYS A 113 2.18 -3.48 -28.99
N LYS A 114 1.25 -2.70 -28.44
CA LYS A 114 0.42 -1.72 -29.17
C LYS A 114 0.45 -0.32 -28.54
N SER A 115 1.58 0.08 -27.96
CA SER A 115 1.73 1.42 -27.36
C SER A 115 1.36 2.54 -28.36
N ASP A 116 0.54 3.50 -27.92
CA ASP A 116 0.23 4.72 -28.66
C ASP A 116 1.34 5.78 -28.53
N PHE A 117 2.35 5.50 -27.71
CA PHE A 117 3.45 6.42 -27.39
C PHE A 117 4.80 5.84 -27.81
N ALA A 118 5.70 6.72 -28.25
CA ALA A 118 7.12 6.42 -28.27
C ALA A 118 7.65 6.38 -26.83
N VAL A 119 7.95 5.18 -26.35
CA VAL A 119 8.39 4.93 -24.98
C VAL A 119 9.91 4.91 -24.92
N ASP A 120 10.50 5.82 -24.16
CA ASP A 120 11.94 5.83 -23.87
C ASP A 120 12.36 4.57 -23.10
N GLU A 121 13.56 4.03 -23.39
CA GLU A 121 14.08 2.78 -22.79
C GLU A 121 14.09 2.83 -21.26
N ARG A 122 14.37 4.01 -20.67
CA ARG A 122 14.38 4.18 -19.21
C ARG A 122 12.96 4.19 -18.63
N THR A 123 11.96 4.53 -19.44
CA THR A 123 10.53 4.48 -19.08
C THR A 123 9.84 3.18 -19.49
N ALA A 124 10.50 2.29 -20.22
CA ALA A 124 9.95 0.98 -20.54
C ALA A 124 9.83 0.13 -19.26
N PHE A 125 8.75 -0.63 -19.17
CA PHE A 125 8.41 -1.46 -18.01
C PHE A 125 7.82 -2.79 -18.47
N SER A 126 7.84 -3.79 -17.59
CA SER A 126 7.20 -5.08 -17.84
C SER A 126 6.63 -5.66 -16.54
N TRP A 127 5.55 -6.44 -16.67
CA TRP A 127 4.86 -7.10 -15.55
C TRP A 127 4.46 -6.14 -14.41
N GLN A 128 4.27 -4.86 -14.74
CA GLN A 128 4.20 -3.72 -13.82
C GLN A 128 2.95 -3.72 -12.93
N HIS A 129 3.05 -3.05 -11.79
CA HIS A 129 1.97 -2.83 -10.84
C HIS A 129 1.79 -1.36 -10.47
N ASP A 130 0.60 -1.05 -9.98
CA ASP A 130 0.29 0.18 -9.25
C ASP A 130 0.57 1.49 -10.01
N PHE A 131 0.10 1.57 -11.25
CA PHE A 131 0.13 2.80 -12.04
C PHE A 131 -0.75 3.90 -11.43
N ARG A 132 -0.18 5.09 -11.22
CA ARG A 132 -0.80 6.27 -10.59
C ARG A 132 -0.34 7.56 -11.24
N GLN A 133 -1.22 8.55 -11.29
CA GLN A 133 -0.82 9.93 -11.51
C GLN A 133 -0.38 10.55 -10.17
N ARG A 134 0.72 11.31 -10.20
CA ARG A 134 1.29 12.05 -9.07
C ARG A 134 0.76 13.48 -9.02
N ARG A 135 0.92 14.16 -7.89
CA ARG A 135 0.36 15.51 -7.67
C ARG A 135 0.93 16.57 -8.60
N ASP A 136 2.16 16.39 -9.06
CA ASP A 136 2.82 17.28 -10.04
C ASP A 136 2.42 17.00 -11.50
N GLY A 137 1.51 16.04 -11.72
CA GLY A 137 1.05 15.62 -13.05
C GLY A 137 1.93 14.55 -13.71
N SER A 138 3.07 14.20 -13.13
CA SER A 138 3.86 13.05 -13.57
C SER A 138 3.16 11.72 -13.24
N TRP A 139 3.70 10.62 -13.74
CA TRP A 139 3.17 9.28 -13.59
C TRP A 139 4.15 8.39 -12.85
N GLY A 140 3.64 7.57 -11.94
CA GLY A 140 4.41 6.59 -11.18
C GLY A 140 3.89 5.19 -11.41
N LEU A 141 4.79 4.21 -11.47
CA LEU A 141 4.47 2.77 -11.42
C LEU A 141 5.57 1.99 -10.73
N PHE A 142 5.23 0.79 -10.28
CA PHE A 142 6.18 -0.23 -9.86
C PHE A 142 6.49 -1.14 -11.05
N ASP A 143 7.68 -1.00 -11.62
CA ASP A 143 8.20 -1.84 -12.70
C ASP A 143 8.79 -3.11 -12.08
N ASN A 144 8.03 -4.20 -12.13
CA ASN A 144 8.50 -5.48 -11.62
C ASN A 144 9.71 -5.96 -12.42
N GLY A 145 9.71 -5.76 -13.74
CA GLY A 145 10.79 -6.20 -14.63
C GLY A 145 10.92 -7.73 -14.73
N ALA A 146 10.10 -8.48 -14.00
CA ALA A 146 10.12 -9.93 -13.90
C ALA A 146 8.70 -10.46 -13.69
N GLY A 147 8.45 -11.66 -14.19
CA GLY A 147 7.18 -12.34 -14.11
C GLY A 147 7.30 -13.74 -14.66
N ILE A 148 6.55 -14.06 -15.72
CA ILE A 148 6.73 -15.32 -16.45
C ILE A 148 8.10 -15.32 -17.16
N THR A 149 8.48 -14.16 -17.69
CA THR A 149 9.81 -13.87 -18.22
C THR A 149 10.53 -12.87 -17.32
N LYS A 150 11.87 -12.80 -17.41
CA LYS A 150 12.69 -11.82 -16.70
C LYS A 150 13.28 -10.84 -17.71
N GLU A 151 12.83 -9.60 -17.68
CA GLU A 151 13.23 -8.52 -18.59
C GLU A 151 14.22 -7.53 -17.96
N ARG A 152 14.30 -7.52 -16.61
CA ARG A 152 15.24 -6.70 -15.85
C ARG A 152 15.83 -7.50 -14.70
N GLU A 153 17.03 -7.11 -14.29
CA GLU A 153 17.73 -7.74 -13.16
C GLU A 153 17.07 -7.49 -11.80
N TYR A 154 16.40 -6.35 -11.64
CA TYR A 154 15.76 -5.90 -10.41
C TYR A 154 14.50 -5.09 -10.72
N SER A 155 13.58 -5.05 -9.76
CA SER A 155 12.38 -4.22 -9.80
C SER A 155 12.70 -2.79 -9.38
N ARG A 156 11.85 -1.84 -9.77
CA ARG A 156 12.05 -0.42 -9.47
C ARG A 156 10.75 0.36 -9.44
N GLY A 157 10.71 1.43 -8.65
CA GLY A 157 9.74 2.50 -8.88
C GLY A 157 10.22 3.40 -10.01
N VAL A 158 9.34 3.77 -10.94
CA VAL A 158 9.68 4.68 -12.05
C VAL A 158 8.72 5.85 -12.05
N VAL A 159 9.28 7.06 -12.18
CA VAL A 159 8.53 8.29 -12.44
C VAL A 159 8.84 8.80 -13.83
N PHE A 160 7.82 9.17 -14.58
CA PHE A 160 7.94 9.70 -15.94
C PHE A 160 6.78 10.65 -16.27
N THR A 161 6.95 11.49 -17.29
CA THR A 161 5.87 12.30 -17.85
C THR A 161 5.34 11.70 -19.14
N ILE A 162 4.06 11.92 -19.42
CA ILE A 162 3.40 11.56 -20.68
C ILE A 162 3.01 12.85 -21.39
N ASP A 163 3.47 13.03 -22.63
CA ASP A 163 2.96 14.06 -23.52
C ASP A 163 1.89 13.44 -24.42
N GLU A 164 0.61 13.68 -24.09
CA GLU A 164 -0.52 13.15 -24.85
C GLU A 164 -0.65 13.75 -26.26
N THR A 165 -0.08 14.94 -26.51
CA THR A 165 -0.11 15.59 -27.83
C THR A 165 1.00 15.06 -28.73
N ALA A 166 2.23 15.05 -28.22
CA ALA A 166 3.39 14.56 -28.95
C ALA A 166 3.46 13.02 -28.99
N ARG A 167 2.67 12.33 -28.16
CA ARG A 167 2.67 10.87 -28.01
C ARG A 167 4.06 10.34 -27.64
N THR A 168 4.69 10.98 -26.66
CA THR A 168 6.00 10.57 -26.13
C THR A 168 6.00 10.44 -24.62
N THR A 169 6.96 9.68 -24.10
CA THR A 169 7.25 9.59 -22.66
C THR A 169 8.60 10.23 -22.37
N ARG A 170 8.77 10.72 -21.14
CA ARG A 170 10.08 11.21 -20.68
C ARG A 170 10.35 10.75 -19.26
N PHE A 171 11.50 10.10 -19.08
CA PHE A 171 11.98 9.68 -17.78
C PHE A 171 12.19 10.87 -16.84
N VAL A 172 11.81 10.72 -15.57
CA VAL A 172 12.03 11.70 -14.51
C VAL A 172 12.97 11.12 -13.45
N ALA A 173 12.59 10.01 -12.82
CA ALA A 173 13.34 9.43 -11.71
C ALA A 173 13.12 7.91 -11.60
N GLU A 174 14.07 7.23 -10.96
CA GLU A 174 13.95 5.82 -10.60
C GLU A 174 14.31 5.60 -9.12
N TYR A 175 13.64 4.62 -8.52
CA TYR A 175 13.76 4.27 -7.11
C TYR A 175 14.05 2.78 -7.01
N VAL A 176 15.19 2.43 -6.44
CA VAL A 176 15.72 1.07 -6.43
C VAL A 176 16.02 0.66 -4.99
N HIS A 177 15.69 -0.57 -4.62
CA HIS A 177 16.08 -1.13 -3.33
C HIS A 177 17.61 -1.20 -3.25
N PRO A 178 18.27 -0.89 -2.11
CA PRO A 178 19.73 -0.97 -1.97
C PRO A 178 20.32 -2.32 -2.44
N ASP A 179 19.63 -3.42 -2.11
CA ASP A 179 20.04 -4.78 -2.49
C ASP A 179 19.58 -5.19 -3.90
N ARG A 180 18.99 -4.29 -4.68
CA ARG A 180 18.50 -4.53 -6.06
C ARG A 180 17.58 -5.75 -6.15
N LEU A 181 16.53 -5.75 -5.34
CA LEU A 181 15.56 -6.84 -5.27
C LEU A 181 14.80 -7.02 -6.59
N SER A 182 14.50 -8.27 -6.93
CA SER A 182 13.62 -8.63 -8.05
C SER A 182 12.34 -9.23 -7.50
N ALA A 183 11.23 -8.52 -7.64
CA ALA A 183 9.90 -8.92 -7.21
C ALA A 183 9.03 -9.31 -8.42
N PRO A 184 8.83 -10.62 -8.72
CA PRO A 184 8.13 -11.05 -9.94
C PRO A 184 6.62 -10.77 -9.96
N THR A 185 6.04 -10.50 -8.78
CA THR A 185 4.61 -10.24 -8.61
C THR A 185 4.38 -9.18 -7.55
N GLN A 186 3.20 -8.55 -7.61
CA GLN A 186 2.72 -7.60 -6.61
C GLN A 186 3.59 -6.33 -6.57
N GLY A 187 3.42 -5.53 -5.53
CA GLY A 187 4.23 -4.33 -5.30
C GLY A 187 3.45 -3.04 -5.49
N SER A 188 4.00 -1.98 -4.90
CA SER A 188 3.41 -0.64 -4.92
C SER A 188 4.48 0.42 -4.93
N PHE A 189 4.17 1.54 -5.60
CA PHE A 189 5.01 2.72 -5.65
C PHE A 189 4.13 3.94 -5.41
N ARG A 190 4.27 4.58 -4.24
CA ARG A 190 3.34 5.62 -3.77
C ARG A 190 4.06 6.92 -3.41
N GLU A 191 3.56 8.02 -3.94
CA GLU A 191 4.02 9.36 -3.58
C GLU A 191 3.68 9.69 -2.12
N LEU A 192 4.66 10.22 -1.38
CA LEU A 192 4.49 10.78 -0.04
C LEU A 192 4.24 12.28 -0.11
N ALA A 193 3.66 12.86 0.95
CA ALA A 193 3.22 14.27 0.98
C ALA A 193 4.32 15.29 0.69
N ASP A 194 5.56 14.97 1.06
CA ASP A 194 6.76 15.80 0.87
C ASP A 194 7.45 15.60 -0.49
N GLY A 195 6.83 14.84 -1.40
CA GLY A 195 7.38 14.53 -2.72
C GLY A 195 8.25 13.27 -2.75
N GLY A 196 8.57 12.70 -1.59
CA GLY A 196 9.23 11.40 -1.48
C GLY A 196 8.36 10.26 -2.01
N SER A 197 8.85 9.03 -1.91
CA SER A 197 8.09 7.86 -2.33
C SER A 197 8.24 6.70 -1.35
N PHE A 198 7.15 5.96 -1.14
CA PHE A 198 7.12 4.73 -0.38
C PHE A 198 6.94 3.55 -1.33
N VAL A 199 7.83 2.57 -1.24
CA VAL A 199 7.87 1.41 -2.13
C VAL A 199 7.60 0.16 -1.32
N GLY A 200 6.60 -0.61 -1.73
CA GLY A 200 6.41 -1.98 -1.28
C GLY A 200 6.97 -2.92 -2.33
N TRP A 201 7.93 -3.77 -1.96
CA TRP A 201 8.66 -4.63 -2.90
C TRP A 201 7.92 -5.94 -3.22
N GLY A 202 6.58 -5.90 -3.18
CA GLY A 202 5.68 -6.96 -3.61
C GLY A 202 5.91 -8.29 -2.93
N GLN A 203 6.14 -9.33 -3.74
CA GLN A 203 6.46 -10.67 -3.26
C GLN A 203 7.71 -10.71 -2.34
N MET A 204 8.63 -9.75 -2.48
CA MET A 204 9.76 -9.65 -1.56
C MET A 204 9.27 -8.96 -0.29
N PRO A 205 9.57 -9.49 0.92
CA PRO A 205 9.04 -8.98 2.18
C PRO A 205 9.61 -7.63 2.61
N HIS A 206 9.95 -6.74 1.69
CA HIS A 206 10.64 -5.47 1.95
C HIS A 206 9.75 -4.27 1.67
N PHE A 207 10.06 -3.16 2.33
CA PHE A 207 9.55 -1.84 1.99
C PHE A 207 10.63 -0.78 2.22
N THR A 208 10.57 0.30 1.44
CA THR A 208 11.50 1.43 1.57
C THR A 208 10.77 2.76 1.48
N GLU A 209 11.29 3.76 2.18
CA GLU A 209 10.92 5.16 2.04
C GLU A 209 12.10 5.91 1.43
N HIS A 210 11.81 6.72 0.42
CA HIS A 210 12.80 7.47 -0.34
C HIS A 210 12.51 8.98 -0.31
N ASP A 211 13.58 9.76 -0.31
CA ASP A 211 13.58 11.20 -0.59
C ASP A 211 13.09 11.44 -2.02
N PRO A 212 12.67 12.67 -2.37
CA PRO A 212 12.34 13.02 -3.75
C PRO A 212 13.48 12.69 -4.75
N ASP A 213 14.74 12.76 -4.32
CA ASP A 213 15.92 12.45 -5.13
C ASP A 213 16.27 10.95 -5.25
N GLY A 214 15.52 10.08 -4.56
CA GLY A 214 15.73 8.63 -4.56
C GLY A 214 16.55 8.08 -3.39
N THR A 215 17.12 8.93 -2.53
CA THR A 215 17.88 8.51 -1.34
C THR A 215 16.99 7.73 -0.37
N VAL A 216 17.44 6.58 0.12
CA VAL A 216 16.69 5.75 1.08
C VAL A 216 16.76 6.38 2.48
N ARG A 217 15.60 6.74 3.03
CA ARG A 217 15.43 7.29 4.39
C ARG A 217 15.08 6.21 5.41
N LEU A 218 14.34 5.20 4.97
CA LEU A 218 13.98 4.05 5.77
C LEU A 218 13.96 2.80 4.88
N ALA A 219 14.51 1.70 5.39
CA ALA A 219 14.36 0.37 4.81
C ALA A 219 13.91 -0.58 5.92
N GLY A 220 12.92 -1.40 5.63
CA GLY A 220 12.38 -2.38 6.56
C GLY A 220 11.96 -3.65 5.83
N HIS A 221 11.80 -4.73 6.58
CA HIS A 221 11.29 -5.99 6.05
C HIS A 221 10.36 -6.68 7.05
N LEU A 222 9.44 -7.47 6.52
CA LEU A 222 8.62 -8.43 7.23
C LEU A 222 9.43 -9.72 7.46
N PRO A 223 8.94 -10.66 8.31
CA PRO A 223 9.53 -11.99 8.41
C PRO A 223 9.68 -12.66 7.03
N PRO A 224 10.71 -13.49 6.79
CA PRO A 224 11.04 -14.01 5.46
C PRO A 224 9.90 -14.79 4.76
N ASP A 225 9.04 -15.46 5.52
CA ASP A 225 7.93 -16.26 4.98
C ASP A 225 6.67 -15.43 4.67
N ASN A 226 6.72 -14.12 4.92
CA ASN A 226 5.62 -13.21 4.63
C ASN A 226 5.78 -12.58 3.25
N GLN A 227 4.66 -12.10 2.71
CA GLN A 227 4.63 -11.24 1.53
C GLN A 227 3.67 -10.09 1.80
N SER A 228 3.87 -8.98 1.11
CA SER A 228 2.92 -7.87 1.14
C SER A 228 2.49 -7.53 -0.28
N TYR A 229 1.19 -7.64 -0.55
CA TYR A 229 0.65 -7.29 -1.86
C TYR A 229 0.98 -5.83 -2.22
N ARG A 230 0.82 -4.92 -1.25
CA ARG A 230 1.17 -3.51 -1.33
C ARG A 230 1.51 -2.98 0.05
N ALA A 231 2.38 -1.97 0.09
CA ALA A 231 2.72 -1.27 1.32
C ALA A 231 2.37 0.23 1.19
N TYR A 232 1.80 0.78 2.25
CA TYR A 232 1.36 2.18 2.32
C TYR A 232 1.86 2.82 3.60
N LYS A 233 2.29 4.08 3.52
CA LYS A 233 2.52 4.93 4.67
C LYS A 233 1.42 5.99 4.70
N ALA A 234 0.70 6.04 5.81
CA ALA A 234 -0.38 6.99 6.02
C ALA A 234 -0.41 7.43 7.48
N GLU A 235 -0.82 8.67 7.68
CA GLU A 235 -1.22 9.15 9.01
C GLU A 235 -2.46 8.37 9.45
N TRP A 236 -2.47 7.91 10.71
CA TRP A 236 -3.61 7.20 11.26
C TRP A 236 -3.84 7.57 12.72
N THR A 237 -5.12 7.62 13.10
CA THR A 237 -5.53 7.82 14.47
C THR A 237 -6.05 6.50 15.02
N GLY A 238 -5.38 5.99 16.06
CA GLY A 238 -5.78 4.75 16.72
C GLY A 238 -6.45 5.04 18.06
N THR A 239 -7.56 4.35 18.31
CA THR A 239 -8.35 4.45 19.55
C THR A 239 -8.63 3.05 20.08
N PRO A 240 -7.63 2.36 20.65
CA PRO A 240 -7.78 0.99 21.11
C PRO A 240 -8.81 0.91 22.26
N ALA A 241 -9.48 -0.25 22.36
CA ALA A 241 -10.56 -0.47 23.32
C ALA A 241 -10.08 -0.95 24.70
N ASP A 242 -8.83 -1.41 24.79
CA ASP A 242 -8.19 -1.80 26.04
C ASP A 242 -7.68 -0.59 26.82
N GLN A 243 -7.20 -0.84 28.05
CA GLN A 243 -6.59 0.20 28.88
C GLN A 243 -5.08 0.28 28.64
N PRO A 244 -4.43 1.42 28.94
CA PRO A 244 -2.97 1.49 29.01
C PRO A 244 -2.37 0.38 29.88
N ALA A 245 -1.30 -0.23 29.39
CA ALA A 245 -0.52 -1.23 30.11
C ALA A 245 0.55 -0.56 30.97
N LEU A 246 0.79 -1.13 32.15
CA LEU A 246 1.68 -0.56 33.15
C LEU A 246 2.57 -1.66 33.74
N GLY A 247 3.88 -1.40 33.73
CA GLY A 247 4.91 -2.20 34.40
C GLY A 247 5.53 -1.39 35.53
N LEU A 248 5.75 -2.02 36.68
CA LEU A 248 6.33 -1.39 37.86
C LEU A 248 7.64 -2.07 38.24
N HIS A 249 8.63 -1.27 38.61
CA HIS A 249 9.89 -1.73 39.20
C HIS A 249 10.32 -0.78 40.31
N VAL A 250 10.82 -1.31 41.43
CA VAL A 250 11.35 -0.48 42.54
C VAL A 250 12.84 -0.26 42.32
N ASP A 251 13.28 1.00 42.28
CA ASP A 251 14.69 1.38 42.15
C ASP A 251 15.01 2.55 43.10
N GLY A 252 16.07 2.39 43.90
CA GLY A 252 16.57 3.43 44.80
C GLY A 252 15.54 3.98 45.82
N GLY A 253 14.57 3.17 46.23
CA GLY A 253 13.48 3.60 47.14
C GLY A 253 12.34 4.35 46.44
N ASN A 254 12.34 4.40 45.11
CA ASN A 254 11.29 4.97 44.28
C ASN A 254 10.66 3.88 43.39
N VAL A 255 9.49 4.17 42.80
CA VAL A 255 8.88 3.28 41.80
C VAL A 255 9.03 3.84 40.41
N VAL A 256 9.67 3.06 39.55
CA VAL A 256 9.76 3.26 38.12
C VAL A 256 8.50 2.67 37.47
N VAL A 257 7.76 3.53 36.78
CA VAL A 257 6.52 3.21 36.08
C VAL A 257 6.79 3.21 34.59
N SER A 258 6.87 2.05 33.97
CA SER A 258 6.88 1.90 32.52
C SER A 258 5.44 1.80 32.02
N VAL A 259 5.05 2.66 31.09
CA VAL A 259 3.68 2.71 30.55
C VAL A 259 3.69 2.74 29.03
N SER A 260 2.77 1.98 28.44
CA SER A 260 2.53 1.95 26.99
C SER A 260 1.04 1.70 26.71
N TRP A 261 0.57 2.09 25.52
CA TRP A 261 -0.79 1.76 25.07
C TRP A 261 -0.75 1.43 23.59
N ASN A 262 -0.76 0.13 23.31
CA ASN A 262 -0.56 -0.36 21.95
C ASN A 262 -1.72 0.09 21.06
N GLY A 263 -1.37 0.77 19.98
CA GLY A 263 -2.33 1.28 19.01
C GLY A 263 -2.98 2.63 19.34
N GLU A 264 -2.76 3.25 20.51
CA GLU A 264 -3.22 4.63 20.75
C GLU A 264 -2.19 5.63 20.22
N THR A 265 -2.60 6.48 19.27
CA THR A 265 -1.69 7.43 18.61
C THR A 265 -1.81 8.87 19.11
N ARG A 266 -2.79 9.18 19.96
CA ARG A 266 -3.05 10.55 20.43
C ARG A 266 -2.40 10.89 21.77
N VAL A 267 -1.78 9.91 22.46
CA VAL A 267 -1.10 10.19 23.74
C VAL A 267 0.07 11.15 23.51
N ALA A 268 0.00 12.33 24.13
CA ALA A 268 1.06 13.32 24.15
C ALA A 268 1.88 13.26 25.45
N ARG A 269 1.23 12.95 26.58
CA ARG A 269 1.84 12.84 27.91
C ARG A 269 1.25 11.68 28.69
N TRP A 270 2.06 11.16 29.60
CA TRP A 270 1.63 10.21 30.62
C TRP A 270 1.59 10.90 31.96
N ARG A 271 0.61 10.55 32.80
CA ARG A 271 0.52 10.98 34.19
C ARG A 271 0.42 9.78 35.11
N ALA A 272 1.44 9.54 35.93
CA ALA A 272 1.38 8.55 37.00
C ALA A 272 0.80 9.21 38.26
N ARG A 273 -0.23 8.58 38.85
CA ARG A 273 -0.88 8.96 40.11
C ARG A 273 -0.77 7.81 41.08
N TRP A 274 -0.60 8.10 42.37
CA TRP A 274 -0.41 7.05 43.38
C TRP A 274 -1.11 7.34 44.69
N GLY A 275 -1.31 6.31 45.49
CA GLY A 275 -1.93 6.43 46.81
C GLY A 275 -1.99 5.11 47.56
N THR A 276 -2.85 5.07 48.58
CA THR A 276 -3.01 3.92 49.47
C THR A 276 -4.10 2.96 49.00
N GLN A 277 -5.00 3.38 48.11
CA GLN A 277 -6.06 2.52 47.55
C GLN A 277 -6.32 2.89 46.08
N PRO A 278 -6.83 1.95 45.25
CA PRO A 278 -7.14 2.21 43.84
C PRO A 278 -7.99 3.46 43.58
N GLY A 279 -8.95 3.77 44.46
CA GLY A 279 -9.83 4.94 44.34
C GLY A 279 -9.34 6.19 45.09
N ALA A 280 -8.22 6.11 45.82
CA ALA A 280 -7.71 7.16 46.70
C ALA A 280 -6.24 7.48 46.38
N LEU A 281 -6.00 8.05 45.19
CA LEU A 281 -4.66 8.38 44.68
C LEU A 281 -4.20 9.78 45.15
N ASN A 282 -4.22 9.99 46.47
CA ASN A 282 -3.90 11.29 47.10
C ASN A 282 -2.40 11.46 47.39
N GLY A 283 -1.55 10.53 46.96
CA GLY A 283 -0.10 10.55 47.20
C GLY A 283 0.66 11.52 46.29
N GLY A 284 0.06 11.92 45.17
CA GLY A 284 0.63 12.87 44.21
C GLY A 284 0.46 12.43 42.76
N ALA A 285 1.02 13.23 41.86
CA ALA A 285 1.09 12.93 40.45
C ALA A 285 2.42 13.41 39.84
N VAL A 286 2.92 12.68 38.85
CA VAL A 286 4.05 13.08 38.01
C VAL A 286 3.67 12.89 36.55
N GLU A 287 4.04 13.85 35.70
CA GLU A 287 3.80 13.79 34.26
C GLU A 287 5.11 13.69 33.49
N GLN A 288 5.09 12.96 32.38
CA GLN A 288 6.19 12.91 31.42
C GLN A 288 5.65 12.95 29.98
N PRO A 289 6.31 13.70 29.07
CA PRO A 289 6.03 13.60 27.63
C PRO A 289 6.20 12.17 27.13
N ARG A 290 5.35 11.75 26.20
CA ARG A 290 5.54 10.48 25.50
C ARG A 290 6.82 10.56 24.68
N THR A 291 7.74 9.62 24.89
CA THR A 291 9.04 9.58 24.19
C THR A 291 9.15 8.46 23.14
N GLY A 292 8.18 7.55 23.09
CA GLY A 292 8.18 6.42 22.16
C GLY A 292 6.99 5.48 22.35
N PHE A 293 7.20 4.18 22.12
CA PHE A 293 6.21 3.14 22.42
C PHE A 293 5.97 3.02 23.94
N GLU A 294 7.06 2.92 24.70
CA GLU A 294 7.05 2.91 26.16
C GLU A 294 7.61 4.24 26.68
N THR A 295 7.05 4.73 27.79
CA THR A 295 7.53 5.91 28.50
C THR A 295 7.66 5.57 29.97
N THR A 296 8.72 6.07 30.60
CA THR A 296 9.02 5.79 32.00
C THR A 296 8.81 7.03 32.86
N LEU A 297 8.14 6.87 34.00
CA LEU A 297 7.95 7.90 35.03
C LEU A 297 8.54 7.41 36.34
N GLN A 298 9.04 8.33 37.17
CA GLN A 298 9.54 7.99 38.49
C GLN A 298 8.59 8.55 39.55
N VAL A 299 7.99 7.65 40.32
CA VAL A 299 7.12 7.95 41.45
C VAL A 299 7.96 7.90 42.72
N PRO A 300 7.95 8.97 43.55
CA PRO A 300 8.74 9.00 44.77
C PRO A 300 8.21 8.01 45.82
N GLY A 301 9.12 7.32 46.51
CA GLY A 301 8.77 6.34 47.53
C GLY A 301 8.19 5.04 46.96
N THR A 302 7.59 4.24 47.84
CA THR A 302 6.92 2.96 47.51
C THR A 302 5.44 3.03 47.93
N PRO A 303 4.57 3.76 47.19
CA PRO A 303 3.15 3.81 47.51
C PRO A 303 2.49 2.43 47.38
N GLU A 304 1.25 2.26 47.84
CA GLU A 304 0.59 0.95 47.72
C GLU A 304 0.06 0.70 46.30
N TYR A 305 -0.45 1.73 45.64
CA TYR A 305 -1.03 1.64 44.29
C TYR A 305 -0.54 2.75 43.37
N VAL A 306 -0.36 2.39 42.10
CA VAL A 306 -0.07 3.33 41.00
C VAL A 306 -1.06 3.14 39.85
N VAL A 307 -1.46 4.25 39.23
CA VAL A 307 -2.27 4.33 38.02
C VAL A 307 -1.59 5.27 37.03
N ALA A 308 -1.66 4.98 35.73
CA ALA A 308 -1.25 5.91 34.69
C ALA A 308 -2.45 6.39 33.85
N ASP A 309 -2.55 7.70 33.66
CA ASP A 309 -3.45 8.31 32.67
C ASP A 309 -2.68 8.62 31.38
N ALA A 310 -3.28 8.28 30.26
CA ALA A 310 -2.89 8.76 28.94
C ALA A 310 -3.54 10.13 28.71
N LEU A 311 -2.74 11.17 28.45
CA LEU A 311 -3.21 12.53 28.21
C LEU A 311 -2.97 12.94 26.75
N ASP A 312 -3.94 13.62 26.15
CA ASP A 312 -3.76 14.26 24.84
C ASP A 312 -3.00 15.61 24.95
N GLY A 313 -2.78 16.26 23.80
CA GLY A 313 -2.08 17.54 23.72
C GLY A 313 -2.74 18.67 24.52
N SER A 314 -4.05 18.59 24.80
CA SER A 314 -4.79 19.55 25.61
C SER A 314 -4.79 19.22 27.12
N GLY A 315 -4.28 18.04 27.49
CA GLY A 315 -4.30 17.54 28.88
C GLY A 315 -5.58 16.77 29.23
N LYS A 316 -6.44 16.46 28.26
CA LYS A 316 -7.61 15.61 28.47
C LYS A 316 -7.18 14.15 28.64
N VAL A 317 -7.79 13.45 29.59
CA VAL A 317 -7.58 12.01 29.79
C VAL A 317 -8.24 11.24 28.63
N LEU A 318 -7.43 10.49 27.90
CA LEU A 318 -7.85 9.58 26.83
C LEU A 318 -8.22 8.20 27.37
N GLY A 319 -7.48 7.74 28.38
CA GLY A 319 -7.65 6.45 29.02
C GLY A 319 -6.81 6.36 30.29
N THR A 320 -7.16 5.41 31.15
CA THR A 320 -6.52 5.21 32.45
C THR A 320 -6.24 3.72 32.63
N SER A 321 -5.02 3.39 33.07
CA SER A 321 -4.63 2.00 33.36
C SER A 321 -5.44 1.44 34.55
N SER A 322 -5.40 0.13 34.71
CA SER A 322 -5.74 -0.48 36.00
C SER A 322 -4.82 0.03 37.11
N ALA A 323 -5.32 0.09 38.34
CA ALA A 323 -4.49 0.35 39.52
C ALA A 323 -3.67 -0.89 39.84
N ILE A 324 -2.35 -0.77 39.79
CA ILE A 324 -1.44 -1.88 40.07
C ILE A 324 -0.89 -1.72 41.48
N PRO A 325 -1.05 -2.74 42.35
CA PRO A 325 -0.42 -2.72 43.66
C PRO A 325 1.09 -2.91 43.51
N ILE A 326 1.88 -2.11 44.24
CA ILE A 326 3.33 -2.32 44.33
C ILE A 326 3.56 -3.49 45.29
N ARG A 327 4.06 -4.61 44.74
CA ARG A 327 4.52 -5.74 45.53
C ARG A 327 6.04 -5.64 45.61
N VAL A 328 6.54 -5.25 46.78
CA VAL A 328 7.97 -5.26 47.12
C VAL A 328 8.39 -6.67 47.50
#